data_AF-A0A3A8IW54-F1
#
_entry.id   AF-A0A3A8IW54-F1
#
_cell.length_a   1.000
_cell.length_b   1.000
_cell.length_c   1.000
_cell.angle_alpha   90.00
_cell.angle_beta   90.00
_cell.angle_gamma   90.00
#
_symmetry.space_group_name_H-M   'P 1'
#
loop_
_entity.id
_entity.type
_entity.pdbx_description
1 polymer ?
#
loop_
_entity_poly.entity_id
_entity_poly.type
_entity_poly.pdbx_seq_one_letter_code
_entity_poly.pdbx_strand_id
1 'polypeptide(L)'
;MLGQGCCRAVLARGPCAEVTRCSCGHIHLAVGPVTLRLEEDVLRALGHTLLEAIQHLEEVPQSPRHEPEASEPPAPTSHGVPNGGWKQ
;
A
#
# COMPACT_ATOMS: atom_id res chain seq x y z
N MET A 1 -31.81 29.06 -10.77
CA MET A 1 -32.08 27.96 -11.73
C MET A 1 -30.77 27.20 -11.93
N LEU A 2 -30.61 26.04 -11.27
CA LEU A 2 -29.36 25.27 -11.30
C LEU A 2 -29.38 24.27 -12.46
N GLY A 3 -28.51 24.51 -13.45
CA GLY A 3 -27.82 23.49 -14.23
C GLY A 3 -28.64 22.80 -15.33
N GLN A 4 -28.42 23.22 -16.57
CA GLN A 4 -28.64 22.37 -17.75
C GLN A 4 -27.91 21.04 -17.51
N GLY A 5 -28.67 19.97 -17.31
CA GLY A 5 -28.14 18.67 -16.91
C GLY A 5 -27.20 18.14 -17.99
N CYS A 6 -25.91 18.02 -17.69
CA CYS A 6 -25.05 17.21 -18.54
C CYS A 6 -25.60 15.77 -18.49
N CYS A 7 -26.00 15.22 -19.63
CA CYS A 7 -26.24 13.78 -19.74
C CYS A 7 -24.92 13.07 -19.40
N ARG A 8 -24.95 12.29 -18.32
CA ARG A 8 -23.82 11.59 -17.73
C ARG A 8 -24.05 10.09 -17.90
N ALA A 9 -23.23 9.44 -18.71
CA ALA A 9 -23.24 7.99 -18.87
C ALA A 9 -22.17 7.38 -17.98
N VAL A 10 -22.56 6.57 -16.99
CA VAL A 10 -21.60 5.85 -16.15
C VAL A 10 -20.95 4.76 -17.00
N LEU A 11 -19.62 4.81 -17.10
CA LEU A 11 -18.81 3.82 -17.83
C LEU A 11 -18.37 2.69 -16.90
N ALA A 12 -18.02 3.02 -15.65
CA ALA A 12 -17.60 2.07 -14.64
C ALA A 12 -17.95 2.59 -13.24
N ARG A 13 -18.28 1.67 -12.33
CA ARG A 13 -18.52 1.99 -10.91
C ARG A 13 -17.93 0.90 -10.03
N GLY A 14 -17.17 1.31 -9.04
CA GLY A 14 -16.61 0.46 -8.00
C GLY A 14 -16.98 0.98 -6.60
N PRO A 15 -16.43 0.36 -5.55
CA PRO A 15 -16.76 0.71 -4.16
C PRO A 15 -16.27 2.11 -3.75
N CYS A 16 -15.18 2.60 -4.32
CA CYS A 16 -14.57 3.87 -3.96
C CYS A 16 -14.51 4.89 -5.12
N ALA A 17 -14.91 4.48 -6.33
CA ALA A 17 -14.75 5.29 -7.52
C ALA A 17 -15.88 5.10 -8.55
N GLU A 18 -16.13 6.15 -9.33
CA GLU A 18 -17.03 6.13 -10.48
C GLU A 18 -16.38 6.85 -11.66
N VAL A 19 -16.54 6.28 -12.85
CA VAL A 19 -16.10 6.87 -14.12
C VAL A 19 -17.32 7.17 -14.97
N THR A 20 -17.47 8.42 -15.38
CA THR A 20 -18.64 8.90 -16.12
C THR A 20 -18.23 9.66 -17.37
N ARG A 21 -18.84 9.36 -18.52
CA ARG A 21 -18.74 10.19 -19.73
C ARG A 21 -19.81 11.27 -19.69
N CYS A 22 -19.40 12.53 -19.71
CA CYS A 22 -20.32 13.66 -19.78
C CYS A 22 -20.47 14.08 -21.25
N SER A 23 -21.69 14.44 -21.65
CA SER A 23 -22.00 15.01 -22.98
C SER A 23 -21.19 16.29 -23.31
N CYS A 24 -20.49 16.89 -22.34
CA CYS A 24 -19.52 17.96 -22.59
C CYS A 24 -18.19 17.48 -23.21
N GLY A 25 -18.07 16.19 -23.54
CA GLY A 25 -16.88 15.60 -24.17
C GLY A 25 -15.77 15.19 -23.20
N HIS A 26 -15.98 15.32 -21.89
CA HIS A 26 -14.98 14.97 -20.88
C HIS A 26 -15.38 13.72 -20.09
N ILE A 27 -14.38 13.04 -19.56
CA ILE A 27 -14.56 11.98 -18.57
C ILE A 27 -14.45 12.59 -17.17
N HIS A 28 -15.38 12.21 -16.30
CA HIS A 28 -15.31 12.50 -14.88
C HIS A 28 -14.89 11.23 -14.14
N LEU A 29 -13.79 11.30 -13.40
CA LEU A 29 -13.36 10.26 -12.47
C LEU A 29 -13.59 10.78 -11.05
N ALA A 30 -14.59 10.24 -10.37
CA ALA A 30 -14.84 10.51 -8.96
C ALA A 30 -14.15 9.42 -8.11
N VAL A 31 -13.37 9.84 -7.11
CA VAL A 31 -12.72 8.96 -6.13
C VAL A 31 -12.93 9.57 -4.74
N GLY A 32 -13.84 8.96 -3.97
CA GLY A 32 -14.30 9.54 -2.70
C GLY A 32 -14.80 10.99 -2.87
N PRO A 33 -14.24 11.98 -2.11
CA PRO A 33 -14.66 13.38 -2.21
C PRO A 33 -14.05 14.13 -3.40
N VAL A 34 -13.12 13.52 -4.14
CA VAL A 34 -12.38 14.18 -5.23
C VAL A 34 -13.00 13.78 -6.57
N THR A 35 -13.17 14.75 -7.47
CA THR A 35 -13.58 14.48 -8.85
C THR A 35 -12.61 15.17 -9.81
N LEU A 36 -12.02 14.37 -10.70
CA LEU A 36 -11.15 14.84 -11.77
C LEU A 36 -11.94 14.92 -13.08
N ARG A 37 -11.67 15.95 -13.88
CA ARG A 37 -12.14 16.09 -15.25
C ARG A 37 -10.97 15.80 -16.18
N LEU A 38 -11.11 14.76 -17.00
CA LEU A 38 -10.05 14.20 -17.81
C LEU A 38 -10.46 14.13 -19.28
N GLU A 39 -9.47 14.18 -20.15
CA GLU A 39 -9.59 13.72 -21.52
C GLU A 39 -9.48 12.19 -21.57
N GLU A 40 -9.96 11.60 -22.67
CA GLU A 40 -9.98 10.14 -22.83
C GLU A 40 -8.56 9.53 -22.84
N ASP A 41 -7.61 10.18 -23.52
CA ASP A 41 -6.23 9.70 -23.59
C ASP A 41 -5.52 9.79 -22.23
N VAL A 42 -5.83 10.83 -21.46
CA VAL A 42 -5.31 11.00 -20.09
C VAL A 42 -5.84 9.88 -19.17
N LEU A 43 -7.12 9.50 -19.30
CA LEU A 43 -7.67 8.37 -18.55
C LEU A 43 -6.96 7.06 -18.89
N ARG A 44 -6.69 6.81 -20.18
CA ARG A 44 -5.97 5.61 -20.62
C ARG A 44 -4.56 5.56 -20.03
N ALA A 45 -3.82 6.65 -20.13
CA ALA A 45 -2.48 6.76 -19.56
C ALA A 45 -2.49 6.52 -18.04
N LEU A 46 -3.43 7.14 -17.31
CA LEU A 46 -3.60 6.93 -15.88
C LEU A 46 -3.88 5.45 -15.55
N GLY A 47 -4.73 4.78 -16.34
CA GLY A 47 -5.02 3.36 -16.16
C GLY A 47 -3.78 2.47 -16.29
N HIS A 48 -2.91 2.76 -17.27
CA HIS A 48 -1.65 2.04 -17.43
C HIS A 48 -0.72 2.24 -16.22
N THR A 49 -0.54 3.48 -15.75
CA THR A 49 0.30 3.78 -14.58
C THR A 49 -0.23 3.12 -13.30
N LEU A 50 -1.54 3.10 -13.10
CA LEU A 50 -2.13 2.45 -11.92
C LEU A 50 -1.96 0.93 -11.97
N LEU A 51 -2.10 0.32 -13.14
CA LEU A 51 -1.89 -1.13 -13.31
C LEU A 51 -0.43 -1.52 -13.03
N GLU A 52 0.52 -0.74 -13.55
CA GLU A 52 1.95 -0.92 -13.28
C GLU A 52 2.26 -0.81 -11.78
N ALA A 53 1.67 0.20 -11.10
CA ALA A 53 1.82 0.35 -9.66
C ALA A 53 1.27 -0.85 -8.88
N ILE A 54 0.12 -1.42 -9.29
CA ILE A 54 -0.46 -2.61 -8.66
C ILE A 54 0.48 -3.81 -8.80
N GLN A 55 1.04 -4.03 -9.98
CA GLN A 55 1.99 -5.12 -10.22
C GLN A 55 3.20 -5.03 -9.29
N HIS A 56 3.78 -3.84 -9.14
CA HIS A 56 4.90 -3.63 -8.22
C HIS A 56 4.53 -3.84 -6.74
N LEU A 57 3.29 -3.56 -6.34
CA LEU A 57 2.83 -3.82 -4.98
C LEU A 57 2.67 -5.33 -4.72
N GLU A 58 2.26 -6.10 -5.72
CA GLU A 58 2.14 -7.56 -5.63
C GLU A 58 3.50 -8.27 -5.67
N GLU A 59 4.47 -7.70 -6.37
CA GLU A 59 5.83 -8.23 -6.51
C GLU A 59 6.66 -8.15 -5.23
N VAL A 60 6.30 -7.31 -4.24
CA VAL A 60 7.00 -7.25 -2.95
C VAL A 60 6.56 -8.44 -2.09
N PRO A 61 7.37 -9.51 -1.95
CA PRO A 61 7.07 -10.53 -0.97
C PRO A 61 7.28 -9.86 0.38
N GLN A 62 6.29 -9.93 1.26
CA GLN A 62 6.48 -9.56 2.67
C GLN A 62 7.62 -10.42 3.22
N SER A 63 8.83 -9.88 3.22
CA SER A 63 9.97 -10.52 3.85
C SER A 63 9.64 -10.54 5.34
N PRO A 64 9.66 -11.71 6.01
CA PRO A 64 9.43 -11.75 7.44
C PRO A 64 10.48 -10.84 8.08
N ARG A 65 9.99 -9.88 8.85
CA ARG A 65 10.75 -8.95 9.68
C ARG A 65 11.91 -9.73 10.32
N HIS A 66 13.12 -9.52 9.82
CA HIS A 66 14.34 -10.08 10.38
C HIS A 66 14.51 -9.40 11.75
N GLU A 67 14.04 -10.05 12.81
CA GLU A 67 14.42 -9.66 14.17
C GLU A 67 15.94 -9.83 14.26
N PRO A 68 16.68 -8.80 14.68
CA PRO A 68 18.10 -8.93 14.88
C PRO A 68 18.33 -9.96 15.98
N GLU A 69 18.98 -11.06 15.59
CA GLU A 69 19.60 -12.06 16.44
C GLU A 69 20.34 -11.34 17.58
N ALA A 70 19.72 -11.33 18.76
CA ALA A 70 20.38 -10.89 19.98
C ALA A 70 21.48 -11.90 20.28
N SER A 71 22.69 -11.58 19.82
CA SER A 71 23.92 -12.23 20.27
C SER A 71 24.09 -11.98 21.77
N GLU A 72 23.50 -12.85 22.58
CA GLU A 72 23.80 -12.94 24.01
C GLU A 72 25.09 -13.75 24.15
N PRO A 73 26.18 -13.21 24.73
CA PRO A 73 27.39 -13.98 24.97
C PRO A 73 27.12 -15.02 26.08
N PRO A 74 27.69 -16.24 26.00
CA PRO A 74 27.45 -17.26 27.01
C PRO A 74 28.04 -16.81 28.36
N ALA A 75 27.20 -16.83 29.40
CA ALA A 75 27.61 -16.53 30.78
C ALA A 75 28.67 -17.54 31.26
N PRO A 76 29.70 -17.10 32.03
CA PRO A 76 30.69 -18.02 32.57
C PRO A 76 30.07 -18.94 33.62
N THR A 77 30.24 -20.24 33.43
CA THR A 77 29.89 -21.29 34.39
C THR A 77 30.74 -21.16 35.65
N SER A 78 30.16 -20.65 36.73
CA SER A 78 30.75 -20.74 38.06
C SER A 78 30.66 -22.18 38.56
N HIS A 79 31.67 -23.00 38.22
CA HIS A 79 31.91 -24.26 38.91
C HIS A 79 32.30 -23.98 40.36
N GLY A 80 31.32 -24.15 41.26
CA GLY A 80 31.58 -24.25 42.69
C GLY A 80 32.42 -25.50 42.97
N VAL A 81 33.65 -25.30 43.41
CA VAL A 81 34.48 -26.34 44.01
C VAL A 81 34.30 -26.24 45.54
N PRO A 82 34.10 -27.37 46.25
CA PRO A 82 33.65 -27.36 47.63
C PRO A 82 34.78 -27.11 48.63
N ASN A 83 34.37 -26.64 49.81
CA ASN A 83 35.16 -26.43 51.01
C ASN A 83 36.07 -27.61 51.39
N GLY A 84 37.33 -27.28 51.72
CA GLY A 84 38.32 -28.13 52.40
C GLY A 84 39.72 -27.84 51.85
N GLY A 85 40.78 -27.57 52.59
CA GLY A 85 41.06 -27.55 54.01
C GLY A 85 42.59 -27.44 54.18
N TRP A 86 43.00 -26.89 55.33
CA TRP A 86 44.26 -27.15 56.05
C TRP A 86 45.42 -26.15 55.89
N LYS A 87 45.95 -25.84 57.08
CA LYS A 87 47.06 -24.95 57.43
C LYS A 87 48.37 -25.43 56.80
N GLN A 88 49.26 -24.51 56.42
CA GLN A 88 50.54 -24.22 57.09
C GLN A 88 51.01 -22.80 56.75
#